data_AF-A0A0H2PYF2-F1
#
_entry.id   AF-A0A0H2PYF2-F1
#
_cell.length_a   1.000
_cell.length_b   1.000
_cell.length_c   1.000
_cell.angle_alpha   90.00
_cell.angle_beta   90.00
_cell.angle_gamma   90.00
#
_symmetry.space_group_name_H-M   'P 1'
#
loop_
_entity.id
_entity.type
_entity.pdbx_description
1 polymer ?
#
loop_
_entity_poly.entity_id
_entity_poly.type
_entity_poly.pdbx_seq_one_letter_code
_entity_poly.pdbx_strand_id
1 'polypeptide(L)'
;MMLKPSIDSLLNRVNSKYSLVILASKRAHELDAGAQGTLDHFDSVKSVGKALEEIDALTVINDPNPELKRQRQKMEEEQRKAQKEAEQRELEEKVATDK
;
A
#
# COMPACT_ATOMS: atom_id res chain seq x y z
N MET A 1 9.20 13.84 24.24
CA MET A 1 9.76 13.62 22.88
C MET A 1 8.88 14.39 21.90
N MET A 2 9.44 15.31 21.10
CA MET A 2 8.66 16.02 20.08
C MET A 2 8.17 15.01 19.04
N LEU A 3 6.90 15.10 18.65
CA LEU A 3 6.38 14.35 17.51
C LEU A 3 7.10 14.84 16.25
N LYS A 4 7.87 13.95 15.63
CA LYS A 4 8.37 14.11 14.26
C LYS A 4 7.58 13.18 13.35
N PRO A 5 7.29 13.58 12.11
CA PRO A 5 7.47 14.91 11.51
C PRO A 5 6.49 15.97 12.07
N SER A 6 6.77 17.26 11.83
CA SER A 6 5.88 18.36 12.24
C SER A 6 4.68 18.49 11.32
N ILE A 7 3.57 19.03 11.82
CA ILE A 7 2.35 19.23 11.03
C ILE A 7 2.58 20.17 9.84
N ASP A 8 3.40 21.21 10.00
CA ASP A 8 3.67 22.16 8.91
C ASP A 8 4.46 21.49 7.78
N SER A 9 5.41 20.59 8.10
CA SER A 9 6.12 19.81 7.09
C SER A 9 5.17 18.92 6.30
N LEU A 10 4.27 18.24 7.00
CA LEU A 10 3.27 17.36 6.40
C LEU A 10 2.28 18.12 5.51
N LEU A 11 1.84 19.32 5.92
CA LEU A 11 0.92 20.15 5.14
C LEU A 11 1.56 20.76 3.89
N ASN A 12 2.89 20.90 3.85
CA ASN A 12 3.62 21.23 2.61
C ASN A 12 3.63 20.06 1.61
N ARG A 13 3.40 18.81 2.07
CA ARG A 13 3.29 17.62 1.20
C ARG A 13 1.86 17.32 0.81
N VAL A 14 0.92 17.49 1.75
CA VAL A 14 -0.51 17.21 1.57
C VAL A 14 -1.31 18.46 1.89
N ASN A 15 -1.89 19.07 0.86
CA ASN A 15 -2.54 20.39 0.90
C ASN A 15 -3.76 20.52 1.83
N SER A 16 -4.16 19.47 2.55
CA SER A 16 -5.33 19.48 3.43
C SER A 16 -5.12 18.60 4.66
N LYS A 17 -5.45 19.14 5.84
CA LYS A 17 -5.43 18.40 7.12
C LYS A 17 -6.29 17.14 7.05
N TYR A 18 -7.47 17.21 6.43
CA TYR A 18 -8.35 16.05 6.29
C TYR A 18 -7.75 14.98 5.38
N SER A 19 -7.15 15.40 4.25
CA SER A 19 -6.49 14.48 3.34
C SER A 19 -5.27 13.82 3.99
N LEU A 20 -4.51 14.56 4.78
CA LEU A 20 -3.38 14.05 5.55
C LEU A 20 -3.84 12.97 6.54
N VAL A 21 -4.88 13.23 7.32
CA VAL A 21 -5.44 12.26 8.28
C VAL A 21 -5.92 10.99 7.56
N ILE A 22 -6.67 11.13 6.47
CA ILE A 22 -7.17 9.99 5.70
C ILE A 22 -6.02 9.18 5.10
N LEU A 23 -5.02 9.84 4.51
CA LEU A 23 -3.86 9.18 3.91
C LEU A 23 -3.05 8.41 4.95
N ALA A 24 -2.72 9.06 6.08
CA ALA A 24 -1.99 8.44 7.18
C ALA A 24 -2.74 7.24 7.76
N SER A 25 -4.07 7.35 7.96
CA SER A 25 -4.89 6.24 8.46
C SER A 25 -4.92 5.05 7.49
N LYS A 26 -5.13 5.30 6.19
CA LYS A 26 -5.11 4.22 5.18
C LYS A 26 -3.77 3.51 5.15
N ARG A 27 -2.68 4.29 5.15
CA ARG A 27 -1.33 3.72 5.12
C ARG A 27 -0.99 2.98 6.40
N ALA A 28 -1.38 3.48 7.56
CA ALA A 28 -1.22 2.78 8.82
C ALA A 28 -1.91 1.40 8.81
N HIS A 29 -3.12 1.31 8.25
CA HIS A 29 -3.82 0.04 8.10
C HIS A 29 -3.09 -0.93 7.16
N GLU A 30 -2.49 -0.45 6.07
CA GLU A 30 -1.65 -1.29 5.20
C GLU A 30 -0.44 -1.84 5.96
N LEU A 31 0.25 -1.00 6.74
CA LEU A 31 1.38 -1.41 7.57
C LEU A 31 0.96 -2.43 8.65
N ASP A 32 -0.19 -2.22 9.29
CA ASP A 32 -0.75 -3.17 10.27
C ASP A 32 -1.14 -4.50 9.63
N ALA A 33 -1.56 -4.49 8.35
CA ALA A 33 -1.83 -5.69 7.56
C ALA A 33 -0.55 -6.42 7.08
N GLY A 34 0.64 -5.92 7.44
CA GLY A 34 1.93 -6.51 7.09
C GLY A 34 2.53 -6.00 5.78
N ALA A 35 2.02 -4.90 5.22
CA ALA A 35 2.70 -4.24 4.10
C ALA A 35 4.11 -3.80 4.53
N GLN A 36 5.07 -3.94 3.63
CA GLN A 36 6.42 -3.45 3.89
C GLN A 36 6.42 -1.92 3.95
N GLY A 37 7.17 -1.38 4.92
CA GLY A 37 7.48 0.04 4.96
C GLY A 37 8.31 0.44 3.75
N THR A 38 8.15 1.69 3.30
CA THR A 38 8.90 2.24 2.17
C THR A 38 10.21 2.90 2.60
N LEU A 39 10.45 3.04 3.91
CA LEU A 39 11.68 3.56 4.50
C LEU A 39 12.45 2.45 5.22
N ASP A 40 13.77 2.58 5.21
CA ASP A 40 14.67 1.65 5.91
C ASP A 40 14.64 1.82 7.43
N HIS A 41 14.38 3.05 7.91
CA HIS A 41 14.38 3.40 9.33
C HIS A 41 13.15 4.24 9.68
N PHE A 42 12.60 3.98 10.87
CA PHE A 42 11.48 4.72 11.44
C PHE A 42 11.79 5.17 12.86
N ASP A 43 11.51 6.42 13.18
CA ASP A 43 11.56 6.93 14.55
C ASP A 43 10.31 6.49 15.34
N SER A 44 9.18 6.37 14.66
CA SER A 44 7.91 5.95 15.27
C SER A 44 7.77 4.44 15.35
N VAL A 45 7.35 3.97 16.52
CA VAL A 45 6.99 2.55 16.71
C VAL A 45 5.59 2.25 16.14
N LYS A 46 4.65 3.19 16.29
CA LYS A 46 3.25 3.01 15.87
C LYS A 46 3.07 3.26 14.37
N SER A 47 2.18 2.49 13.75
CA SER A 47 1.91 2.52 12.31
C SER A 47 1.46 3.88 11.79
N VAL A 48 0.68 4.64 12.56
CA VAL A 48 0.31 6.02 12.19
C VAL A 48 1.53 6.94 12.12
N GLY A 49 2.46 6.84 13.08
CA GLY A 49 3.68 7.64 13.06
C GLY A 49 4.58 7.27 11.88
N LYS A 50 4.74 5.96 11.61
CA LYS A 50 5.47 5.46 10.44
C LYS A 50 4.86 5.97 9.13
N ALA A 51 3.54 5.93 9.00
CA ALA A 51 2.84 6.47 7.84
C ALA A 51 3.09 7.98 7.65
N LEU A 52 3.14 8.76 8.73
CA LEU A 52 3.47 10.19 8.66
C LEU A 52 4.92 10.40 8.20
N GLU A 53 5.87 9.58 8.65
CA GLU A 53 7.26 9.62 8.20
C GLU A 53 7.38 9.28 6.70
N GLU A 54 6.65 8.27 6.20
CA GLU A 54 6.63 7.93 4.78
C GLU A 54 6.02 9.05 3.91
N ILE A 55 5.00 9.75 4.41
CA ILE A 55 4.37 10.91 3.75
C ILE A 55 5.34 12.09 3.71
N ASP A 56 6.04 12.38 4.80
CA ASP A 56 7.01 13.48 4.86
C ASP A 56 8.20 13.23 3.91
N ALA A 57 8.61 11.96 3.78
CA ALA A 57 9.62 11.48 2.84
C ALA A 57 9.13 11.35 1.38
N LEU A 58 7.86 11.68 1.08
CA LEU A 58 7.24 11.59 -0.25
C LEU A 58 7.23 10.18 -0.89
N THR A 59 7.41 9.14 -0.07
CA THR A 59 7.32 7.74 -0.52
C THR A 59 5.87 7.23 -0.54
N VAL A 60 4.98 7.92 0.17
CA VAL A 60 3.53 7.69 0.16
C VAL A 60 2.83 8.99 -0.25
N ILE A 61 2.03 8.92 -1.31
CA ILE A 61 1.29 10.06 -1.86
C ILE A 61 -0.18 9.74 -2.04
N ASN A 62 -1.02 10.78 -2.09
CA ASN A 62 -2.38 10.63 -2.58
C ASN A 62 -2.36 10.54 -4.11
N ASP A 63 -2.86 9.43 -4.65
CA ASP A 63 -2.90 9.21 -6.10
C ASP A 63 -3.85 10.25 -6.75
N PRO A 64 -3.39 11.00 -7.77
CA PRO A 64 -4.22 12.03 -8.42
C PRO A 64 -5.42 11.43 -9.16
N ASN A 65 -5.43 10.13 -9.44
CA ASN A 65 -6.50 9.45 -10.14
C ASN A 65 -6.89 8.12 -9.47
N PRO A 66 -7.63 8.17 -8.34
CA PRO A 66 -7.94 7.00 -7.52
C PRO A 66 -8.86 5.98 -8.23
N GLU A 67 -9.61 6.39 -9.24
CA GLU A 67 -10.45 5.49 -10.04
C GLU A 67 -9.61 4.61 -10.96
N LEU A 68 -8.67 5.21 -11.70
CA LEU A 68 -7.74 4.46 -12.54
C LEU A 68 -6.86 3.51 -11.74
N LYS A 69 -6.43 3.91 -10.53
CA LYS A 69 -5.69 3.01 -9.62
C LYS A 69 -6.53 1.78 -9.27
N ARG A 70 -7.79 1.97 -8.85
CA ARG A 70 -8.71 0.87 -8.51
C ARG A 70 -8.98 -0.06 -9.69
N GLN A 71 -9.16 0.50 -10.88
CA GLN A 71 -9.37 -0.30 -12.10
C GLN A 71 -8.15 -1.17 -12.43
N ARG A 72 -6.94 -0.61 -12.35
CA ARG A 72 -5.68 -1.36 -12.58
C ARG A 72 -5.53 -2.51 -11.58
N GLN A 73 -5.72 -2.24 -10.28
CA GLN A 73 -5.63 -3.26 -9.23
C GLN A 73 -6.63 -4.41 -9.46
N LYS A 74 -7.87 -4.09 -9.82
CA LYS A 74 -8.89 -5.10 -10.11
C LYS A 74 -8.50 -5.97 -11.31
N MET A 75 -8.00 -5.37 -12.40
CA MET A 75 -7.55 -6.13 -13.57
C MET A 75 -6.34 -7.02 -13.24
N GLU A 76 -5.37 -6.53 -12.48
CA GLU A 76 -4.21 -7.31 -12.04
C GLU A 76 -4.61 -8.49 -11.16
N GLU A 77 -5.56 -8.30 -10.23
CA GLU A 77 -6.11 -9.37 -9.40
C GLU A 77 -6.84 -10.44 -10.22
N GLU A 78 -7.67 -10.02 -11.17
CA GLU A 78 -8.39 -10.92 -12.09
C GLU A 78 -7.41 -11.71 -12.96
N GLN A 79 -6.39 -11.05 -13.53
CA GLN A 79 -5.34 -11.69 -14.31
C GLN A 79 -4.56 -12.71 -13.47
N ARG A 80 -4.15 -12.34 -12.25
CA ARG A 80 -3.41 -13.24 -11.35
C ARG A 80 -4.25 -14.44 -10.96
N LYS A 81 -5.56 -14.27 -10.76
CA LYS A 81 -6.48 -15.37 -10.48
C LYS A 81 -6.62 -16.30 -11.69
N ALA A 82 -6.79 -15.74 -12.88
CA ALA A 82 -6.89 -16.52 -14.13
C ALA A 82 -5.60 -17.29 -14.43
N GLN A 83 -4.43 -16.70 -14.19
CA GLN A 83 -3.12 -17.36 -14.34
C GLN A 83 -2.99 -18.55 -13.40
N LYS A 84 -3.30 -18.36 -12.11
CA LYS A 84 -3.27 -19.44 -11.11
C LYS A 84 -4.23 -20.57 -11.47
N GLU A 85 -5.42 -20.24 -11.96
CA GLU A 85 -6.41 -21.23 -12.38
C GLU A 85 -5.97 -22.01 -13.62
N ALA A 86 -5.36 -21.34 -14.61
CA ALA A 86 -4.81 -21.99 -15.80
C ALA A 86 -3.63 -22.90 -15.44
N GLU A 87 -2.70 -22.42 -14.60
CA GLU A 87 -1.57 -23.20 -14.10
C GLU A 87 -2.05 -24.44 -13.32
N GLN A 88 -3.06 -24.27 -12.46
CA GLN A 88 -3.64 -25.38 -11.70
C GLN A 88 -4.28 -26.44 -12.61
N ARG A 89 -5.02 -26.03 -13.65
CA ARG A 89 -5.60 -26.97 -14.63
C ARG A 89 -4.53 -27.74 -15.40
N GLU A 90 -3.46 -27.06 -15.83
CA GLU A 90 -2.35 -27.72 -16.54
C GLU A 90 -1.63 -28.74 -15.64
N LEU A 91 -1.45 -28.44 -14.36
CA LEU A 91 -0.89 -29.38 -13.38
C LEU A 91 -1.79 -30.59 -13.17
N GLU A 92 -3.10 -30.40 -13.06
CA GLU A 92 -4.07 -31.48 -12.91
C GLU A 92 -4.09 -32.41 -14.14
N GLU A 93 -4.00 -31.86 -15.36
CA GLU A 93 -3.92 -32.65 -16.60
C GLU A 93 -2.65 -33.51 -16.68
N LYS A 94 -1.48 -32.94 -16.32
CA LYS A 94 -0.20 -33.69 -16.30
C LYS A 94 -0.24 -34.85 -15.30
N VAL A 95 -0.83 -34.64 -14.13
CA VAL A 95 -1.00 -35.69 -13.11
C VAL A 95 -1.98 -36.78 -13.57
N ALA A 96 -2.98 -36.43 -14.39
CA ALA A 96 -3.93 -37.39 -14.94
C ALA A 96 -3.33 -38.26 -16.05
N THR A 97 -2.41 -37.73 -16.87
CA THR A 97 -1.74 -38.47 -17.95
C THR A 97 -0.59 -39.36 -17.49
N ASP A 98 0.00 -39.11 -16.31
CA ASP A 98 1.07 -39.91 -15.71
C ASP A 98 0.56 -41.15 -14.93
N LYS A 99 -0.76 -41.42 -14.93
CA LYS A 99 -1.40 -42.61 -14.34
C LYS A 99 -1.86 -43.61 -15.40
#